data_AF-A0ABD0QEZ8-F1
#
_entry.id   AF-A0ABD0QEZ8-F1
#
_cell.length_a   1.000
_cell.length_b   1.000
_cell.length_c   1.000
_cell.angle_alpha   90.00
_cell.angle_beta   90.00
_cell.angle_gamma   90.00
#
_symmetry.space_group_name_H-M   'P 1'
#
loop_
_entity.id
_entity.type
_entity.pdbx_description
1 polymer ?
#
loop_
_entity_poly.entity_id
_entity_poly.type
_entity_poly.pdbx_seq_one_letter_code
_entity_poly.pdbx_strand_id
1 'polypeptide(L)'
;IAFAFPMALMISWVLFVAHFVKKLVHERELRLHEYMKMMGVNPISHFFAWLIESAVFLLATVIILTIILKAGGILPHSNGFVLFLYLCDYGFSVLAISFLVSSFFDKTNIAGLSGSLIYVICFFPFIVLIHLEDNLSFSLKSAL
;
A
#
# COMPACT_ATOMS: atom_id res chain seq x y z
N ILE A 1 20.66 1.68 -10.04
CA ILE A 1 19.40 0.95 -10.31
C ILE A 1 18.65 0.59 -9.02
N ALA A 2 19.31 0.04 -8.00
CA ALA A 2 18.64 -0.43 -6.78
C ALA A 2 17.83 0.65 -6.03
N PHE A 3 18.36 1.87 -5.91
CA PHE A 3 17.67 2.98 -5.22
C PHE A 3 16.46 3.54 -5.98
N ALA A 4 16.41 3.39 -7.30
CA ALA A 4 15.31 3.90 -8.12
C ALA A 4 14.05 3.04 -8.00
N PHE A 5 14.21 1.76 -7.67
CA PHE A 5 13.11 0.80 -7.61
C PHE A 5 12.10 1.11 -6.48
N PRO A 6 12.51 1.33 -5.22
CA PRO A 6 11.59 1.77 -4.16
C PRO A 6 10.91 3.11 -4.44
N MET A 7 11.62 4.07 -5.05
CA MET A 7 11.06 5.37 -5.42
C MET A 7 9.97 5.24 -6.50
N ALA A 8 10.19 4.39 -7.49
CA ALA A 8 9.20 4.10 -8.53
C ALA A 8 7.96 3.39 -7.96
N LEU A 9 8.16 2.43 -7.04
CA LEU A 9 7.06 1.76 -6.34
C LEU A 9 6.24 2.74 -5.50
N MET A 10 6.91 3.64 -4.76
CA MET A 10 6.26 4.69 -3.99
C MET A 10 5.30 5.49 -4.87
N ILE A 11 5.80 6.09 -5.97
CA ILE A 11 4.98 6.92 -6.87
C ILE A 11 3.82 6.14 -7.47
N SER A 12 4.08 4.89 -7.90
CA SER A 12 3.05 4.04 -8.53
C SER A 12 1.88 3.73 -7.58
N TRP A 13 2.16 3.58 -6.28
CA TRP A 13 1.15 3.19 -5.29
C TRP A 13 0.45 4.36 -4.61
N VAL A 14 0.90 5.62 -4.77
CA VAL A 14 0.23 6.80 -4.17
C VAL A 14 -1.25 6.87 -4.57
N LEU A 15 -1.55 6.71 -5.86
CA LEU A 15 -2.92 6.77 -6.37
C LEU A 15 -3.75 5.59 -5.87
N PHE A 16 -3.15 4.40 -5.81
CA PHE A 16 -3.79 3.21 -5.27
C PHE A 16 -4.21 3.43 -3.81
N VAL A 17 -3.32 3.97 -2.98
CA VAL A 17 -3.60 4.33 -1.58
C VAL A 17 -4.74 5.34 -1.50
N ALA A 18 -4.69 6.41 -2.29
CA ALA A 18 -5.72 7.45 -2.28
C ALA A 18 -7.12 6.87 -2.59
N HIS A 19 -7.21 6.04 -3.63
CA HIS A 19 -8.45 5.38 -4.02
C HIS A 19 -8.93 4.38 -2.98
N PHE A 20 -8.01 3.59 -2.42
CA PHE A 20 -8.35 2.57 -1.44
C PHE A 20 -8.85 3.19 -0.13
N VAL A 21 -8.16 4.22 0.40
CA VAL A 21 -8.62 4.97 1.59
C VAL A 21 -9.97 5.62 1.34
N LYS A 22 -10.22 6.19 0.14
CA LYS A 22 -11.55 6.72 -0.22
C LYS A 22 -12.61 5.63 -0.18
N LYS A 23 -12.36 4.46 -0.79
CA LYS A 23 -13.31 3.34 -0.79
C LYS A 23 -13.68 2.95 0.63
N LEU A 24 -12.68 2.80 1.50
CA LEU A 24 -12.87 2.46 2.92
C LEU A 24 -13.74 3.47 3.67
N VAL A 25 -13.41 4.76 3.57
CA VAL A 25 -14.17 5.80 4.27
C VAL A 25 -15.55 5.96 3.66
N HIS A 26 -15.71 5.74 2.36
CA HIS A 26 -17.02 5.79 1.71
C HIS A 26 -17.96 4.68 2.21
N GLU A 27 -17.46 3.45 2.33
CA GLU A 27 -18.23 2.33 2.90
C GLU A 27 -18.61 2.59 4.38
N ARG A 28 -17.72 3.24 5.15
CA ARG A 28 -18.00 3.67 6.52
C ARG A 28 -19.01 4.81 6.60
N GLU A 29 -18.92 5.81 5.72
CA GLU A 29 -19.81 6.98 5.66
C GLU A 29 -21.26 6.56 5.33
N LEU A 30 -21.41 5.58 4.44
CA LEU A 30 -22.70 4.96 4.10
C LEU A 30 -23.28 4.09 5.24
N ARG A 31 -22.53 3.90 6.34
CA ARG A 31 -22.88 3.06 7.48
C ARG A 31 -23.45 1.70 7.05
N LEU A 32 -22.81 1.04 6.09
CA LEU A 32 -23.26 -0.27 5.61
C LEU A 32 -23.47 -1.28 6.75
N HIS A 33 -22.74 -1.15 7.85
CA HIS A 33 -22.96 -1.94 9.06
C HIS A 33 -24.35 -1.73 9.70
N GLU A 34 -24.85 -0.49 9.77
CA GLU A 34 -26.21 -0.22 10.27
C GLU A 34 -27.26 -0.71 9.28
N TYR A 35 -27.00 -0.53 7.97
CA TYR A 35 -27.87 -1.00 6.90
C TYR A 35 -28.01 -2.53 6.89
N MET A 36 -26.89 -3.25 7.04
CA MET A 36 -26.87 -4.71 7.10
C MET A 36 -27.45 -5.27 8.39
N LYS A 37 -27.30 -4.55 9.51
CA LYS A 37 -27.98 -4.89 10.77
C LYS A 37 -29.50 -4.79 10.63
N MET A 38 -30.02 -3.81 9.88
CA MET A 38 -31.45 -3.73 9.57
C MET A 38 -31.94 -4.86 8.65
N MET A 39 -31.06 -5.43 7.82
CA MET A 39 -31.35 -6.61 6.99
C MET A 39 -31.19 -7.96 7.72
N GLY A 40 -30.83 -7.97 9.01
CA GLY A 40 -30.72 -9.18 9.82
C GLY A 40 -29.46 -10.03 9.57
N VAL A 41 -28.44 -9.48 8.92
CA VAL A 41 -27.19 -10.18 8.61
C VAL A 41 -26.17 -10.02 9.73
N ASN A 42 -25.43 -11.09 10.05
CA ASN A 42 -24.38 -11.05 11.07
C ASN A 42 -23.23 -10.10 10.66
N PRO A 43 -22.86 -9.12 11.50
CA PRO A 43 -21.84 -8.10 11.18
C PRO A 43 -20.45 -8.70 10.94
N ILE A 44 -20.16 -9.85 11.56
CA ILE A 44 -18.89 -10.59 11.42
C ILE A 44 -18.73 -11.11 9.97
N SER A 45 -19.82 -11.54 9.33
CA SER A 45 -19.76 -12.05 7.95
C SER A 45 -19.36 -10.96 6.96
N HIS A 46 -19.78 -9.71 7.20
CA HIS A 46 -19.39 -8.59 6.36
C HIS A 46 -17.90 -8.28 6.50
N PHE A 47 -17.38 -8.31 7.72
CA PHE A 47 -15.95 -8.08 7.97
C PHE A 47 -15.07 -9.11 7.24
N PHE A 48 -15.43 -10.39 7.29
CA PHE A 48 -14.71 -11.43 6.56
C PHE A 48 -14.84 -11.32 5.05
N ALA A 49 -16.05 -11.06 4.52
CA ALA A 49 -16.25 -10.87 3.09
C ALA A 49 -15.38 -9.73 2.56
N TRP A 50 -15.35 -8.62 3.29
CA TRP A 50 -14.60 -7.44 2.93
C TRP A 50 -13.07 -7.63 3.02
N LEU A 51 -12.60 -8.37 4.03
CA LEU A 51 -11.19 -8.74 4.17
C LEU A 51 -10.74 -9.65 3.02
N ILE A 52 -11.58 -10.63 2.64
CA ILE A 52 -11.32 -11.53 1.51
C ILE A 52 -11.32 -10.76 0.19
N GLU A 53 -12.31 -9.88 -0.04
CA GLU A 53 -12.38 -9.05 -1.25
C GLU A 53 -11.12 -8.19 -1.41
N SER A 54 -10.69 -7.54 -0.32
CA SER A 54 -9.48 -6.71 -0.30
C SER A 54 -8.20 -7.51 -0.55
N ALA A 55 -8.09 -8.71 0.05
CA ALA A 55 -6.95 -9.60 -0.15
C ALA A 55 -6.88 -10.15 -1.59
N VAL A 56 -8.02 -10.53 -2.17
CA VAL A 56 -8.09 -11.01 -3.55
C VAL A 56 -7.73 -9.89 -4.54
N PHE A 57 -8.26 -8.68 -4.32
CA PHE A 57 -7.91 -7.53 -5.15
C PHE A 57 -6.41 -7.22 -5.10
N LEU A 58 -5.80 -7.28 -3.92
CA LEU A 58 -4.36 -7.07 -3.76
C LEU A 58 -3.52 -8.17 -4.42
N LEU A 59 -3.90 -9.44 -4.26
CA LEU A 59 -3.19 -10.54 -4.90
C LEU A 59 -3.25 -10.43 -6.42
N ALA A 60 -4.42 -10.07 -6.98
CA ALA A 60 -4.57 -9.85 -8.41
C ALA A 60 -3.67 -8.71 -8.92
N THR A 61 -3.62 -7.57 -8.23
CA THR A 61 -2.76 -6.44 -8.65
C THR A 61 -1.28 -6.80 -8.56
N VAL A 62 -0.86 -7.51 -7.51
CA VAL A 62 0.53 -7.98 -7.34
C VAL A 62 0.93 -8.98 -8.43
N ILE A 63 0.06 -9.93 -8.78
CA ILE A 63 0.32 -10.88 -9.87
C ILE A 63 0.52 -10.13 -11.20
N ILE A 64 -0.36 -9.19 -11.52
CA ILE A 64 -0.24 -8.39 -12.76
C ILE A 64 1.07 -7.60 -12.77
N LEU A 65 1.41 -6.92 -11.67
CA LEU A 65 2.66 -6.17 -11.51
C LEU A 65 3.90 -7.06 -11.69
N THR A 66 3.90 -8.26 -11.10
CA THR A 66 5.04 -9.19 -11.23
C THR A 66 5.26 -9.67 -12.67
N ILE A 67 4.17 -9.94 -13.40
CA ILE A 67 4.24 -10.32 -14.83
C ILE A 67 4.81 -9.16 -15.64
N ILE A 68 4.31 -7.94 -15.43
CA ILE A 68 4.80 -6.73 -16.13
C ILE A 68 6.29 -6.52 -15.85
N LEU A 69 6.73 -6.66 -14.59
CA LEU A 69 8.13 -6.48 -14.22
C LEU A 69 9.06 -7.55 -14.83
N LYS A 70 8.59 -8.80 -14.88
CA LYS A 70 9.36 -9.91 -15.45
C LYS A 70 9.43 -9.81 -16.98
N ALA A 71 8.32 -9.47 -17.63
CA ALA A 71 8.25 -9.24 -19.08
C ALA A 71 9.01 -7.97 -19.50
N GLY A 72 9.00 -6.94 -18.66
CA GLY A 72 9.70 -5.67 -18.89
C GLY A 72 11.21 -5.73 -18.70
N GLY A 73 11.78 -6.88 -18.30
CA GLY A 73 13.23 -7.08 -18.21
C GLY A 73 13.94 -6.19 -17.20
N ILE A 74 13.21 -5.61 -16.23
CA ILE A 74 13.76 -4.62 -15.27
C ILE A 74 14.75 -5.28 -14.30
N LEU A 75 14.52 -6.56 -13.94
CA LEU A 75 15.43 -7.39 -13.14
C LEU A 75 15.67 -8.75 -13.83
N PRO A 76 16.55 -8.82 -14.83
CA PRO A 76 16.71 -10.02 -15.67
C PRO A 76 17.20 -11.24 -14.88
N HIS A 77 17.99 -11.03 -13.83
CA HIS A 77 18.58 -12.09 -13.00
C HIS A 77 17.77 -12.47 -11.75
N SER A 78 16.67 -11.78 -11.44
CA SER A 78 15.91 -12.06 -10.22
C SER A 78 14.89 -13.19 -10.42
N ASN A 79 14.77 -14.06 -9.42
CA ASN A 79 13.75 -15.09 -9.33
C ASN A 79 12.37 -14.45 -9.20
N GLY A 80 11.46 -14.73 -10.14
CA GLY A 80 10.11 -14.13 -10.16
C GLY A 80 9.31 -14.40 -8.88
N PHE A 81 9.54 -15.54 -8.22
CA PHE A 81 8.90 -15.88 -6.96
C PHE A 81 9.31 -14.94 -5.81
N VAL A 82 10.58 -14.54 -5.73
CA VAL A 82 11.06 -13.60 -4.70
C VAL A 82 10.48 -12.21 -4.94
N LEU A 83 10.39 -11.79 -6.21
CA LEU A 83 9.76 -10.53 -6.58
C LEU A 83 8.27 -10.50 -6.20
N PHE A 84 7.56 -11.62 -6.41
CA PHE A 84 6.17 -11.78 -6.00
C PHE A 84 5.99 -11.66 -4.49
N LEU A 85 6.81 -12.36 -3.70
CA LEU A 85 6.76 -12.25 -2.24
C LEU A 85 7.05 -10.83 -1.75
N TYR A 86 8.04 -10.15 -2.34
CA TYR A 86 8.38 -8.77 -2.00
C TYR A 86 7.22 -7.80 -2.28
N LEU A 87 6.62 -7.88 -3.48
CA LEU A 87 5.48 -7.04 -3.83
C LEU A 87 4.22 -7.37 -3.00
N CYS A 88 4.04 -8.62 -2.61
CA CYS A 88 2.94 -9.06 -1.76
C CYS A 88 3.07 -8.46 -0.35
N ASP A 89 4.24 -8.58 0.29
CA ASP A 89 4.52 -8.01 1.60
C ASP A 89 4.38 -6.48 1.61
N TYR A 90 4.92 -5.84 0.57
CA TYR A 90 4.75 -4.40 0.37
C TYR A 90 3.27 -4.04 0.24
N GLY A 91 2.51 -4.80 -0.55
CA GLY A 91 1.07 -4.57 -0.71
C GLY A 91 0.30 -4.70 0.60
N PHE A 92 0.58 -5.73 1.41
CA PHE A 92 -0.02 -5.90 2.73
C PHE A 92 0.30 -4.73 3.66
N SER A 93 1.53 -4.25 3.65
CA SER A 93 1.93 -3.06 4.41
C SER A 93 1.15 -1.81 3.97
N VAL A 94 0.96 -1.64 2.66
CA VAL A 94 0.17 -0.51 2.13
C VAL A 94 -1.32 -0.61 2.44
N LEU A 95 -1.89 -1.82 2.50
CA LEU A 95 -3.25 -2.01 3.01
C LEU A 95 -3.31 -1.62 4.49
N ALA A 96 -2.41 -2.12 5.32
CA ALA A 96 -2.41 -1.86 6.76
C ALA A 96 -2.36 -0.35 7.07
N ILE A 97 -1.49 0.41 6.40
CA ILE A 97 -1.43 1.87 6.58
C ILE A 97 -2.69 2.56 6.07
N SER A 98 -3.27 2.10 4.96
CA SER A 98 -4.52 2.68 4.42
C SER A 98 -5.70 2.49 5.37
N PHE A 99 -5.79 1.32 6.01
CA PHE A 99 -6.78 1.02 7.04
C PHE A 99 -6.58 1.89 8.28
N LEU A 100 -5.34 2.00 8.75
CA LEU A 100 -4.99 2.83 9.90
C LEU A 100 -5.40 4.29 9.65
N VAL A 101 -5.06 4.83 8.48
CA VAL A 101 -5.39 6.21 8.12
C VAL A 101 -6.89 6.40 7.97
N SER A 102 -7.59 5.45 7.34
CA SER A 102 -9.05 5.48 7.23
C SER A 102 -9.75 5.54 8.59
N SER A 103 -9.14 5.01 9.67
CA SER A 103 -9.70 5.06 11.01
C SER A 103 -9.90 6.49 11.53
N PHE A 104 -9.07 7.45 11.11
CA PHE A 104 -9.06 8.82 11.64
C PHE A 104 -9.98 9.81 10.92
N PHE A 105 -10.57 9.42 9.78
CA PHE A 105 -11.35 10.33 8.95
C PHE A 105 -12.75 9.78 8.67
N ASP A 106 -13.77 10.63 8.87
CA ASP A 106 -15.17 10.28 8.59
C ASP A 106 -15.66 10.79 7.22
N LYS A 107 -14.89 11.68 6.57
CA LYS A 107 -15.26 12.31 5.29
C LYS A 107 -14.45 11.77 4.13
N THR A 108 -15.12 11.16 3.16
CA THR A 108 -14.50 10.48 2.00
C THR A 108 -13.49 11.36 1.24
N ASN A 109 -13.88 12.59 0.89
CA ASN A 109 -13.03 13.48 0.08
C ASN A 109 -11.75 13.91 0.82
N ILE A 110 -11.87 14.19 2.12
CA ILE A 110 -10.74 14.61 2.96
C ILE A 110 -9.81 13.41 3.20
N ALA A 111 -10.37 12.25 3.52
CA ALA A 111 -9.63 11.02 3.81
C ALA A 111 -8.73 10.57 2.65
N GLY A 112 -9.22 10.68 1.41
CA GLY A 112 -8.43 10.31 0.24
C GLY A 112 -7.21 11.20 0.00
N LEU A 113 -7.37 12.51 0.18
CA LEU A 113 -6.29 13.47 0.02
C LEU A 113 -5.30 13.39 1.19
N SER A 114 -5.79 13.24 2.42
CA SER A 114 -4.92 13.06 3.58
C SER A 114 -4.22 11.70 3.56
N GLY A 115 -4.86 10.65 3.05
CA GLY A 115 -4.28 9.32 2.89
C GLY A 115 -3.06 9.27 1.98
N SER A 116 -3.14 9.91 0.82
CA SER A 116 -1.98 10.02 -0.08
C SER A 116 -0.88 10.89 0.52
N LEU A 117 -1.22 11.98 1.21
CA LEU A 117 -0.24 12.85 1.87
C LEU A 117 0.50 12.12 3.00
N ILE A 118 -0.23 11.42 3.89
CA ILE A 118 0.37 10.65 4.98
C ILE A 118 1.30 9.57 4.43
N TYR A 119 0.88 8.88 3.37
CA TYR A 119 1.72 7.91 2.70
C TYR A 119 3.04 8.51 2.17
N VAL A 120 2.99 9.68 1.52
CA VAL A 120 4.20 10.38 1.05
C VAL A 120 5.08 10.80 2.23
N ILE A 121 4.49 11.28 3.34
CA ILE A 121 5.24 11.66 4.55
C ILE A 121 5.96 10.45 5.17
N CYS A 122 5.33 9.28 5.20
CA CYS A 122 5.95 8.05 5.69
C CYS A 122 7.19 7.64 4.88
N PHE A 123 7.31 8.05 3.63
CA PHE A 123 8.49 7.82 2.79
C PHE A 123 9.60 8.85 2.97
N PHE A 124 9.32 9.98 3.63
CA PHE A 124 10.32 11.02 3.90
C PHE A 124 11.60 10.54 4.61
N PRO A 125 11.55 9.71 5.67
CA PRO A 125 12.77 9.20 6.31
C PRO A 125 13.65 8.39 5.33
N PHE A 126 13.05 7.65 4.40
CA PHE A 126 13.80 6.91 3.39
C PHE A 126 14.55 7.84 2.43
N ILE A 127 13.92 8.94 2.01
CA ILE A 127 14.55 9.96 1.15
C ILE A 127 15.73 10.63 1.86
N VAL A 128 15.57 10.93 3.15
CA VAL A 128 16.63 11.53 3.99
C VAL A 128 17.81 10.57 4.16
N LEU A 129 17.54 9.28 4.41
CA LEU A 129 18.59 8.27 4.55
C LEU A 129 19.43 8.12 3.28
N ILE A 130 18.81 8.13 2.10
CA ILE A 130 19.56 8.10 0.83
C ILE A 130 20.49 9.31 0.71
N HIS A 131 20.01 10.52 1.02
CA HIS A 131 20.84 11.72 0.96
C HIS A 131 21.97 11.71 1.98
N LEU A 132 21.73 11.19 3.19
CA LEU A 132 22.77 11.06 4.20
C LEU A 132 23.83 10.02 3.80
N GLU A 133 23.41 8.91 3.20
CA GLU A 133 24.31 7.86 2.71
C GLU A 133 25.26 8.36 1.60
N ASP A 134 24.80 9.31 0.77
CA ASP A 134 25.64 9.96 -0.25
C ASP A 134 26.67 10.94 0.35
N ASN A 135 26.45 11.46 1.56
CA ASN A 135 27.34 12.43 2.21
C ASN A 135 28.31 11.80 3.26
N LEU A 136 28.17 10.51 3.56
CA LEU A 136 28.98 9.82 4.59
C LEU A 136 30.24 9.13 4.02
N SER A 137 31.36 9.27 4.73
CA SER A 137 32.63 8.62 4.38
C SER A 137 32.57 7.09 4.56
N PHE A 138 33.35 6.37 3.75
CA PHE A 138 33.34 4.90 3.62
C PHE A 138 33.43 4.14 4.96
N SER A 139 34.06 4.74 5.98
CA SER A 139 34.23 4.15 7.31
C SER A 139 32.92 4.04 8.12
N LEU A 140 31.95 4.93 7.90
CA LEU A 140 30.63 4.87 8.56
C LEU A 140 29.65 3.94 7.83
N LYS A 141 29.83 3.72 6.52
CA LYS A 141 29.05 2.75 5.73
C LYS A 141 29.26 1.30 6.12
N SER A 142 30.40 0.95 6.71
CA SER A 142 30.70 -0.41 7.16
C SER A 142 30.17 -0.74 8.55
N ALA A 143 29.70 0.27 9.30
CA ALA A 143 29.23 0.13 10.68
C ALA A 143 27.70 0.08 10.81
N LEU A 144 26.97 0.29 9.71
CA LEU A 144 25.51 0.24 9.60
C LEU A 144 25.11 -1.00 8.80
#